data_AF-A0A1H9MY81-F1
#
_entry.id   AF-A0A1H9MY81-F1
#
_cell.length_a   1.000
_cell.length_b   1.000
_cell.length_c   1.000
_cell.angle_alpha   90.00
_cell.angle_beta   90.00
_cell.angle_gamma   90.00
#
_symmetry.space_group_name_H-M   'P 1'
#
loop_
_entity.id
_entity.type
_entity.pdbx_description
1 polymer ?
#
loop_
_entity_poly.entity_id
_entity_poly.type
_entity_poly.pdbx_seq_one_letter_code
_entity_poly.pdbx_strand_id
1 'polypeptide(L)'
;MDNKFKDSVWELLSKSPYRVKAIRPRIILQNVKQKGIKHYPTFNPNKASDLEVFVHVSERGAGVLGHVDICYQGTVYSYGNYDATTERRWGVLGEGVLMKVSRETYIDFCHNYMKKTLFVYGFDLSPEQHKALRKTLAENDQTLVPWHPDDTYPLGHQLDPFSIVMHQDTDVEMFKFTDPRYQAYHAFKKNCVFWVNDVLVSIGLDMRNGKTYMLPGQYQWAMDDEYNRGSNLVTKKTIYQPKI
;
A
#
# COMPACT_ATOMS: atom_id res chain seq x y z
N MET A 1 -0.23 -24.12 5.80
CA MET A 1 -1.07 -23.69 6.94
C MET A 1 -2.08 -22.65 6.47
N ASP A 2 -3.12 -23.05 5.72
CA ASP A 2 -3.74 -22.14 4.72
C ASP A 2 -5.28 -22.00 4.76
N ASN A 3 -5.99 -22.60 5.73
CA ASN A 3 -7.46 -22.46 5.84
C ASN A 3 -7.93 -21.63 7.04
N LYS A 4 -7.36 -21.81 8.24
CA LYS A 4 -7.87 -21.13 9.45
C LYS A 4 -7.76 -19.60 9.44
N PHE A 5 -6.75 -19.02 8.80
CA PHE A 5 -6.60 -17.56 8.69
C PHE A 5 -7.58 -16.94 7.68
N LYS A 6 -7.75 -17.62 6.52
CA LYS A 6 -8.82 -17.28 5.58
C LYS A 6 -10.14 -17.32 6.32
N ASP A 7 -10.46 -18.43 6.97
CA ASP A 7 -11.76 -18.63 7.60
C ASP A 7 -12.02 -17.60 8.70
N SER A 8 -11.03 -17.23 9.53
CA SER A 8 -11.21 -16.24 10.60
C SER A 8 -11.32 -14.79 10.10
N VAL A 9 -10.52 -14.38 9.10
CA VAL A 9 -10.65 -13.06 8.46
C VAL A 9 -11.95 -12.97 7.67
N TRP A 10 -12.33 -14.04 6.96
CA TRP A 10 -13.61 -14.12 6.24
C TRP A 10 -14.79 -14.14 7.20
N GLU A 11 -14.70 -14.80 8.36
CA GLU A 11 -15.73 -14.79 9.38
C GLU A 11 -15.90 -13.38 9.97
N LEU A 12 -14.80 -12.68 10.28
CA LEU A 12 -14.79 -11.28 10.74
C LEU A 12 -15.37 -10.31 9.69
N LEU A 13 -14.98 -10.45 8.43
CA LEU A 13 -15.49 -9.64 7.32
C LEU A 13 -16.95 -9.98 7.01
N SER A 14 -17.37 -11.24 7.14
CA SER A 14 -18.73 -11.72 6.82
C SER A 14 -19.80 -11.26 7.81
N LYS A 15 -19.39 -10.92 9.04
CA LYS A 15 -20.23 -10.34 10.08
C LYS A 15 -20.24 -8.81 10.05
N SER A 16 -19.50 -8.20 9.11
CA SER A 16 -19.33 -6.76 9.02
C SER A 16 -20.09 -6.15 7.82
N PRO A 17 -20.67 -4.94 7.93
CA PRO A 17 -21.30 -4.25 6.80
C PRO A 17 -20.34 -3.94 5.63
N TYR A 18 -19.05 -4.26 5.75
CA TYR A 18 -18.01 -4.02 4.74
C TYR A 18 -17.83 -5.13 3.68
N ARG A 19 -18.60 -6.23 3.73
CA ARG A 19 -18.47 -7.42 2.84
C ARG A 19 -18.34 -7.11 1.35
N VAL A 20 -19.21 -6.26 0.80
CA VAL A 20 -19.31 -6.07 -0.66
C VAL A 20 -18.13 -5.24 -1.21
N LYS A 21 -17.58 -4.32 -0.41
CA LYS A 21 -16.52 -3.40 -0.87
C LYS A 21 -15.11 -3.93 -0.64
N ALA A 22 -14.89 -4.81 0.33
CA ALA A 22 -13.59 -5.44 0.58
C ALA A 22 -13.18 -6.46 -0.51
N ILE A 23 -14.15 -7.05 -1.22
CA ILE A 23 -13.94 -8.15 -2.20
C ILE A 23 -13.65 -7.62 -3.62
N ARG A 24 -13.96 -6.35 -3.91
CA ARG A 24 -13.90 -5.79 -5.27
C ARG A 24 -12.50 -5.81 -5.93
N PRO A 25 -11.37 -5.58 -5.24
CA PRO A 25 -10.06 -5.70 -5.87
C PRO A 25 -9.83 -7.07 -6.52
N ARG A 26 -10.36 -8.15 -5.91
CA ARG A 26 -10.35 -9.50 -6.48
C ARG A 26 -11.24 -9.62 -7.73
N ILE A 27 -12.40 -8.98 -7.74
CA ILE A 27 -13.29 -8.93 -8.91
C ILE A 27 -12.64 -8.13 -10.05
N ILE A 28 -11.98 -7.01 -9.73
CA ILE A 28 -11.22 -6.22 -10.71
C ILE A 28 -10.06 -7.07 -11.26
N LEU A 29 -9.31 -7.80 -10.42
CA LEU A 29 -8.27 -8.72 -10.88
C LEU A 29 -8.79 -9.76 -11.89
N GLN A 30 -9.94 -10.37 -11.59
CA GLN A 30 -10.59 -11.32 -12.51
C GLN A 30 -10.98 -10.65 -13.85
N ASN A 31 -11.50 -9.42 -13.79
CA ASN A 31 -11.89 -8.65 -14.97
C ASN A 31 -10.69 -8.14 -15.78
N VAL A 32 -9.58 -7.74 -15.15
CA VAL A 32 -8.36 -7.30 -15.86
C VAL A 32 -7.67 -8.51 -16.50
N LYS A 33 -7.63 -9.68 -15.84
CA LYS A 33 -7.16 -10.93 -16.45
C LYS A 33 -8.01 -11.33 -17.68
N GLN A 34 -9.34 -11.20 -17.61
CA GLN A 34 -10.23 -11.45 -18.75
C GLN A 34 -10.06 -10.45 -19.90
N LYS A 35 -9.75 -9.18 -19.62
CA LYS A 35 -9.59 -8.14 -20.64
C LYS A 35 -8.19 -8.07 -21.29
N GLY A 36 -7.23 -8.87 -20.83
CA GLY A 36 -5.90 -8.96 -21.45
C GLY A 36 -5.09 -7.64 -21.47
N ILE A 37 -5.34 -6.73 -20.52
CA ILE A 37 -4.69 -5.40 -20.48
C ILE A 37 -3.22 -5.55 -20.05
N LYS A 38 -2.35 -5.81 -21.03
CA LYS A 38 -0.89 -5.73 -20.87
C LYS A 38 -0.42 -4.32 -21.20
N HIS A 39 -0.26 -3.47 -20.20
CA HIS A 39 0.43 -2.20 -20.41
C HIS A 39 1.58 -2.05 -19.42
N TYR A 40 2.80 -2.00 -19.96
CA TYR A 40 4.02 -1.68 -19.24
C TYR A 40 4.49 -0.31 -19.74
N PRO A 41 3.93 0.81 -19.26
CA PRO A 41 4.50 2.09 -19.61
C PRO A 41 5.89 2.18 -18.97
N THR A 42 6.90 2.39 -19.81
CA THR A 42 8.23 2.83 -19.36
C THR A 42 8.08 4.15 -18.62
N PHE A 43 8.71 4.25 -17.43
CA PHE A 43 8.75 5.48 -16.66
C PHE A 43 9.38 6.60 -17.49
N ASN A 44 8.67 7.74 -17.57
CA ASN A 44 9.21 8.96 -18.12
C ASN A 44 9.13 10.02 -17.01
N PRO A 45 10.25 10.42 -16.41
CA PRO A 45 10.27 11.40 -15.31
C PRO A 45 9.66 12.75 -15.73
N ASN A 46 9.70 13.09 -17.03
CA ASN A 46 9.10 14.31 -17.58
C ASN A 46 7.58 14.19 -17.85
N LYS A 47 6.98 13.02 -17.60
CA LYS A 47 5.52 12.74 -17.68
C LYS A 47 5.02 11.95 -16.46
N ALA A 48 5.81 11.93 -15.39
CA ALA A 48 5.42 11.31 -14.13
C ALA A 48 4.44 12.24 -13.42
N SER A 49 3.38 11.67 -12.83
CA SER A 49 2.54 12.44 -11.92
C SER A 49 3.37 12.84 -10.71
N ASP A 50 3.08 14.01 -10.14
CA ASP A 50 3.84 14.57 -9.01
C ASP A 50 3.79 13.66 -7.79
N LEU A 51 2.63 13.06 -7.57
CA LEU A 51 2.35 12.08 -6.54
C LEU A 51 1.61 10.90 -7.15
N GLU A 52 1.97 9.70 -6.72
CA GLU A 52 1.27 8.48 -7.07
C GLU A 52 0.78 7.76 -5.82
N VAL A 53 -0.40 7.13 -5.90
CA VAL A 53 -0.89 6.18 -4.90
C VAL A 53 -0.91 4.79 -5.51
N PHE A 54 -0.23 3.86 -4.84
CA PHE A 54 -0.15 2.47 -5.22
C PHE A 54 -1.19 1.70 -4.43
N VAL A 55 -2.03 0.94 -5.11
CA VAL A 55 -2.90 -0.05 -4.48
C VAL A 55 -2.56 -1.41 -5.05
N HIS A 56 -2.10 -2.33 -4.21
CA HIS A 56 -1.69 -3.65 -4.66
C HIS A 56 -2.44 -4.75 -3.93
N VAL A 57 -2.72 -5.80 -4.70
CA VAL A 57 -3.57 -6.91 -4.29
C VAL A 57 -2.96 -8.22 -4.74
N SER A 58 -3.03 -9.23 -3.88
CA SER A 58 -2.62 -10.60 -4.19
C SER A 58 -3.82 -11.54 -4.20
N GLU A 59 -3.69 -12.65 -4.92
CA GLU A 59 -4.73 -13.68 -5.00
C GLU A 59 -4.77 -14.59 -3.76
N ARG A 60 -3.75 -14.51 -2.88
CA ARG A 60 -3.57 -15.36 -1.68
C ARG A 60 -3.01 -14.57 -0.49
N GLY A 61 -3.22 -15.09 0.73
CA GLY A 61 -2.67 -14.54 1.99
C GLY A 61 -3.34 -13.26 2.49
N ALA A 62 -2.69 -12.56 3.43
CA ALA A 62 -3.15 -11.28 3.96
C ALA A 62 -3.30 -10.18 2.89
N GLY A 63 -2.60 -10.31 1.75
CA GLY A 63 -2.69 -9.38 0.62
C GLY A 63 -4.00 -9.45 -0.18
N VAL A 64 -4.95 -10.32 0.20
CA VAL A 64 -6.34 -10.28 -0.29
C VAL A 64 -7.06 -9.01 0.15
N LEU A 65 -6.70 -8.45 1.32
CA LEU A 65 -7.22 -7.16 1.79
C LEU A 65 -6.67 -5.97 0.98
N GLY A 66 -5.58 -6.20 0.26
CA GLY A 66 -4.77 -5.20 -0.42
C GLY A 66 -3.83 -4.45 0.52
N HIS A 67 -3.02 -3.57 -0.06
CA HIS A 67 -2.17 -2.62 0.66
C HIS A 67 -2.04 -1.34 -0.17
N VAL A 68 -1.78 -0.21 0.50
CA VAL A 68 -1.74 1.12 -0.12
C VAL A 68 -0.47 1.86 0.28
N ASP A 69 0.22 2.41 -0.72
CA ASP A 69 1.45 3.19 -0.56
C ASP A 69 1.35 4.51 -1.33
N ILE A 70 2.24 5.46 -1.04
CA ILE A 70 2.44 6.62 -1.90
C ILE A 70 3.83 6.58 -2.53
N CYS A 71 3.98 7.15 -3.72
CA CYS A 71 5.26 7.47 -4.31
C CYS A 71 5.31 8.96 -4.59
N TYR A 72 6.35 9.62 -4.09
CA TYR A 72 6.59 11.04 -4.32
C TYR A 72 8.04 11.24 -4.71
N GLN A 73 8.27 11.95 -5.82
CA GLN A 73 9.61 12.22 -6.37
C GLN A 73 10.51 10.97 -6.50
N GLY A 74 9.92 9.84 -6.89
CA GLY A 74 10.64 8.59 -7.12
C GLY A 74 10.89 7.74 -5.87
N THR A 75 10.46 8.19 -4.69
CA THR A 75 10.53 7.40 -3.45
C THR A 75 9.15 6.87 -3.08
N VAL A 76 9.04 5.55 -2.94
CA VAL A 76 7.86 4.89 -2.38
C VAL A 76 7.95 4.91 -0.86
N TYR A 77 6.86 5.32 -0.21
CA TYR A 77 6.65 5.28 1.22
C TYR A 77 5.56 4.26 1.54
N SER A 78 5.96 3.18 2.20
CA SER A 78 5.11 2.02 2.44
C SER A 78 4.98 1.77 3.94
N TYR A 79 3.79 2.01 4.50
CA TYR A 79 3.51 1.86 5.93
C TYR A 79 2.70 0.59 6.20
N GLY A 80 3.23 -0.33 7.01
CA GLY A 80 2.60 -1.63 7.25
C GLY A 80 3.04 -2.33 8.53
N ASN A 81 2.45 -3.50 8.77
CA ASN A 81 2.88 -4.43 9.81
C ASN A 81 3.99 -5.32 9.25
N TYR A 82 5.22 -4.83 9.26
CA TYR A 82 6.35 -5.50 8.62
C TYR A 82 7.33 -6.14 9.60
N ASP A 83 7.16 -5.94 10.89
CA ASP A 83 7.99 -6.59 11.90
C ASP A 83 7.33 -7.90 12.37
N ALA A 84 7.83 -9.01 11.82
CA ALA A 84 7.35 -10.35 12.12
C ALA A 84 7.46 -10.73 13.60
N THR A 85 8.36 -10.12 14.37
CA THR A 85 8.56 -10.44 15.80
C THR A 85 7.44 -9.86 16.68
N THR A 86 6.88 -8.74 16.25
CA THR A 86 5.78 -8.03 16.93
C THR A 86 4.40 -8.43 16.42
N GLU A 87 4.35 -9.18 15.31
CA GLU A 87 3.10 -9.62 14.72
C GLU A 87 2.28 -10.44 15.73
N ARG A 88 1.00 -10.10 15.84
CA ARG A 88 0.02 -10.84 16.64
C ARG A 88 -1.25 -11.03 15.84
N ARG A 89 -1.98 -12.10 16.19
CA ARG A 89 -3.30 -12.44 15.60
C ARG A 89 -3.23 -12.52 14.07
N TRP A 90 -2.22 -13.24 13.55
CA TRP A 90 -2.03 -13.49 12.12
C TRP A 90 -1.98 -12.19 11.28
N GLY A 91 -1.10 -11.26 11.63
CA GLY A 91 -0.92 -10.02 10.87
C GLY A 91 -1.93 -8.90 11.16
N VAL A 92 -2.99 -9.15 11.94
CA VAL A 92 -3.99 -8.12 12.26
C VAL A 92 -3.42 -7.01 13.13
N LEU A 93 -2.51 -7.37 14.05
CA LEU A 93 -1.87 -6.47 14.99
C LEU A 93 -0.35 -6.58 14.89
N GLY A 94 0.33 -5.49 15.19
CA GLY A 94 1.78 -5.44 15.32
C GLY A 94 2.24 -4.00 15.45
N GLU A 95 3.54 -3.78 15.32
CA GLU A 95 4.08 -2.44 15.24
C GLU A 95 4.05 -1.91 13.80
N GLY A 96 3.82 -0.61 13.68
CA GLY A 96 3.88 0.10 12.41
C GLY A 96 5.33 0.30 11.97
N VAL A 97 5.62 -0.09 10.73
CA VAL A 97 6.93 0.09 10.10
C VAL A 97 6.72 0.90 8.82
N LEU A 98 7.50 1.97 8.65
CA LEU A 98 7.60 2.70 7.39
C LEU A 98 8.81 2.19 6.62
N MET A 99 8.61 1.87 5.35
CA MET A 99 9.70 1.63 4.41
C MET A 99 9.81 2.80 3.43
N LYS A 100 11.05 3.11 3.05
CA LYS A 100 11.37 4.03 1.95
C LYS A 100 12.26 3.29 0.97
N VAL A 101 11.90 3.33 -0.31
CA VAL A 101 12.67 2.67 -1.36
C VAL A 101 12.45 3.39 -2.68
N SER A 102 13.36 3.23 -3.64
CA SER A 102 13.13 3.71 -4.99
C SER A 102 11.88 3.07 -5.61
N ARG A 103 11.12 3.86 -6.37
CA ARG A 103 9.91 3.44 -7.07
C ARG A 103 10.14 2.22 -7.95
N GLU A 104 11.22 2.22 -8.73
CA GLU A 104 11.49 1.14 -9.68
C GLU A 104 11.86 -0.15 -8.95
N THR A 105 12.71 -0.07 -7.92
CA THR A 105 13.01 -1.18 -7.02
C THR A 105 11.72 -1.75 -6.40
N TYR A 106 10.80 -0.89 -5.94
CA TYR A 106 9.53 -1.33 -5.35
C TYR A 106 8.62 -2.05 -6.34
N ILE A 107 8.47 -1.49 -7.55
CA ILE A 107 7.65 -2.08 -8.62
C ILE A 107 8.23 -3.43 -9.01
N ASP A 108 9.55 -3.50 -9.23
CA ASP A 108 10.23 -4.73 -9.60
C ASP A 108 10.09 -5.79 -8.51
N PHE A 109 10.24 -5.42 -7.23
CA PHE A 109 10.05 -6.34 -6.11
C PHE A 109 8.60 -6.87 -6.04
N CYS A 110 7.61 -5.97 -6.09
CA CYS A 110 6.19 -6.36 -6.07
C CYS A 110 5.77 -7.22 -7.27
N HIS A 111 6.32 -6.93 -8.44
CA HIS A 111 5.97 -7.59 -9.69
C HIS A 111 6.70 -8.93 -9.87
N ASN A 112 8.03 -8.93 -9.74
CA ASN A 112 8.86 -10.09 -10.06
C ASN A 112 8.85 -11.12 -8.94
N TYR A 113 8.96 -10.68 -7.68
CA TYR A 113 9.06 -11.56 -6.52
C TYR A 113 7.68 -11.93 -5.99
N MET A 114 6.85 -10.93 -5.67
CA MET A 114 5.57 -11.17 -4.99
C MET A 114 4.39 -11.53 -5.92
N LYS A 115 4.58 -11.44 -7.24
CA LYS A 115 3.55 -11.66 -8.27
C LYS A 115 2.24 -10.90 -7.97
N LYS A 116 2.35 -9.68 -7.44
CA LYS A 116 1.21 -8.81 -7.13
C LYS A 116 0.85 -7.96 -8.34
N THR A 117 -0.45 -7.65 -8.47
CA THR A 117 -0.90 -6.61 -9.40
C THR A 117 -0.91 -5.27 -8.68
N LEU A 118 -0.32 -4.25 -9.31
CA LEU A 118 -0.29 -2.87 -8.80
C LEU A 118 -1.26 -2.02 -9.64
N PHE A 119 -2.13 -1.29 -8.96
CA PHE A 119 -2.93 -0.20 -9.52
C PHE A 119 -2.31 1.11 -9.05
N VAL A 120 -1.83 1.94 -9.97
CA VAL A 120 -1.12 3.18 -9.66
C VAL A 120 -1.97 4.35 -10.15
N TYR A 121 -2.30 5.25 -9.23
CA TYR A 121 -3.14 6.43 -9.45
C TYR A 121 -2.29 7.69 -9.33
N GLY A 122 -2.25 8.51 -10.36
CA GLY A 122 -1.46 9.73 -10.41
C GLY A 122 -2.26 10.98 -10.03
N PHE A 123 -1.61 11.90 -9.34
CA PHE A 123 -2.10 13.19 -8.92
C PHE A 123 -1.13 14.26 -9.40
N ASP A 124 -1.66 15.32 -10.01
CA ASP A 124 -0.89 16.51 -10.36
C ASP A 124 -1.04 17.51 -9.20
N LEU A 125 0.06 17.99 -8.65
CA LEU A 125 0.06 18.79 -7.42
C LEU A 125 0.30 20.27 -7.73
N SER A 126 -0.45 21.15 -7.07
CA SER A 126 -0.12 22.58 -7.08
C SER A 126 1.21 22.84 -6.34
N PRO A 127 1.88 23.98 -6.60
CA PRO A 127 3.08 24.38 -5.85
C PRO A 127 2.87 24.39 -4.33
N GLU A 128 1.69 24.80 -3.87
CA GLU A 128 1.30 24.80 -2.45
C GLU A 128 1.15 23.39 -1.91
N GLN A 129 0.54 22.47 -2.67
CA GLN A 129 0.41 21.06 -2.29
C GLN A 129 1.78 20.38 -2.21
N HIS A 130 2.67 20.65 -3.15
CA HIS A 130 4.07 20.21 -3.07
C HIS A 130 4.76 20.69 -1.79
N LYS A 131 4.58 21.96 -1.43
CA LYS A 131 5.16 22.53 -0.22
C LYS A 131 4.59 21.86 1.04
N ALA A 132 3.28 21.67 1.09
CA ALA A 132 2.61 21.00 2.19
C ALA A 132 3.04 19.53 2.31
N LEU A 133 3.12 18.79 1.21
CA LEU A 133 3.56 17.39 1.20
C LEU A 133 4.98 17.24 1.73
N ARG A 134 5.92 18.06 1.23
CA ARG A 134 7.31 18.05 1.72
C ARG A 134 7.39 18.34 3.21
N LYS A 135 6.59 19.30 3.70
CA LYS A 135 6.53 19.63 5.12
C LYS A 135 6.03 18.43 5.93
N THR A 136 4.92 17.80 5.53
CA THR A 136 4.35 16.65 6.23
C THR A 136 5.28 15.44 6.23
N LEU A 137 5.96 15.15 5.12
CA LEU A 137 6.95 14.06 5.07
C LEU A 137 8.14 14.37 5.98
N ALA A 138 8.62 15.62 6.02
CA ALA A 138 9.70 16.02 6.92
C ALA A 138 9.30 15.95 8.41
N GLU A 139 8.06 16.31 8.75
CA GLU A 139 7.52 16.16 10.11
C GLU A 139 7.40 14.69 10.51
N ASN A 140 6.97 13.82 9.58
CA ASN A 140 6.97 12.37 9.82
C ASN A 140 8.39 11.87 10.07
N ASP A 141 9.37 12.30 9.28
CA ASP A 141 10.78 11.89 9.40
C ASP A 141 11.40 12.22 10.77
N GLN A 142 10.98 13.30 11.42
CA GLN A 142 11.40 13.64 12.78
C GLN A 142 10.92 12.63 13.84
N THR A 143 9.94 11.80 13.49
CA THR A 143 9.38 10.77 14.38
C THR A 143 9.84 9.36 14.01
N LEU A 144 10.78 9.22 13.06
CA LEU A 144 11.28 7.93 12.61
C LEU A 144 12.55 7.52 13.36
N VAL A 145 12.62 6.25 13.73
CA VAL A 145 13.82 5.60 14.28
C VAL A 145 14.21 4.48 13.32
N PRO A 146 15.47 4.45 12.82
CA PRO A 146 15.94 3.37 11.97
C PRO A 146 15.71 2.00 12.61
N TRP A 147 15.27 1.05 11.80
CA TRP A 147 15.00 -0.31 12.22
C TRP A 147 15.39 -1.26 11.10
N HIS A 148 15.89 -2.44 11.47
CA HIS A 148 16.19 -3.51 10.53
C HIS A 148 15.46 -4.77 10.98
N PRO A 149 14.96 -5.58 10.02
CA PRO A 149 14.39 -6.87 10.36
C PRO A 149 15.46 -7.79 10.97
N ASP A 150 15.03 -8.78 11.74
CA ASP A 150 15.93 -9.76 12.33
C ASP A 150 16.47 -10.70 11.25
N ASP A 151 17.74 -10.53 10.88
CA ASP A 151 18.44 -11.34 9.86
C ASP A 151 18.58 -12.82 10.26
N THR A 152 18.32 -13.17 11.53
CA THR A 152 18.34 -14.56 12.00
C THR A 152 17.01 -15.29 11.77
N TYR A 153 15.99 -14.61 11.24
CA TYR A 153 14.71 -15.22 10.93
C TYR A 153 14.88 -16.34 9.90
N PRO A 154 14.36 -17.55 10.16
CA PRO A 154 14.55 -18.69 9.25
C PRO A 154 13.80 -18.46 7.93
N LEU A 155 14.56 -18.29 6.85
CA LEU A 155 14.07 -18.19 5.46
C LEU A 155 14.00 -19.57 4.81
N GLY A 156 13.27 -19.68 3.70
CA GLY A 156 13.06 -20.93 2.97
C GLY A 156 11.65 -21.49 3.11
N HIS A 157 10.70 -20.69 3.59
CA HIS A 157 9.29 -20.99 3.56
C HIS A 157 8.62 -20.32 2.36
N GLN A 158 7.48 -20.85 1.91
CA GLN A 158 6.73 -20.31 0.76
C GLN A 158 6.18 -18.87 1.00
N LEU A 159 6.29 -18.35 2.21
CA LEU A 159 5.80 -17.04 2.66
C LEU A 159 6.82 -16.37 3.59
N ASP A 160 8.07 -16.26 3.15
CA ASP A 160 9.09 -15.49 3.89
C ASP A 160 8.63 -14.03 4.12
N PRO A 161 8.93 -13.41 5.28
CA PRO A 161 8.44 -12.08 5.58
C PRO A 161 8.94 -11.04 4.59
N PHE A 162 8.00 -10.22 4.09
CA PHE A 162 8.25 -9.20 3.06
C PHE A 162 9.43 -8.27 3.40
N SER A 163 9.53 -7.86 4.67
CA SER A 163 10.60 -6.98 5.15
C SER A 163 11.98 -7.60 5.09
N ILE A 164 12.13 -8.87 5.47
CA ILE A 164 13.44 -9.52 5.48
C ILE A 164 13.96 -9.67 4.06
N VAL A 165 13.13 -10.20 3.16
CA VAL A 165 13.51 -10.38 1.75
C VAL A 165 13.84 -9.02 1.12
N MET A 166 13.01 -8.01 1.34
CA MET A 166 13.25 -6.68 0.77
C MET A 166 14.52 -6.04 1.34
N HIS A 167 14.82 -6.25 2.62
CA HIS A 167 16.05 -5.76 3.24
C HIS A 167 17.31 -6.41 2.67
N GLN A 168 17.25 -7.71 2.34
CA GLN A 168 18.38 -8.47 1.80
C GLN A 168 18.64 -8.16 0.33
N ASP A 169 17.58 -7.97 -0.46
CA ASP A 169 17.68 -7.87 -1.92
C ASP A 169 17.72 -6.43 -2.43
N THR A 170 17.52 -5.42 -1.56
CA THR A 170 17.39 -4.02 -1.98
C THR A 170 18.03 -3.04 -0.99
N ASP A 171 18.10 -1.77 -1.39
CA ASP A 171 18.56 -0.63 -0.59
C ASP A 171 17.45 0.00 0.26
N VAL A 172 16.39 -0.75 0.58
CA VAL A 172 15.25 -0.24 1.35
C VAL A 172 15.68 0.26 2.74
N GLU A 173 15.24 1.46 3.08
CA GLU A 173 15.35 2.00 4.42
C GLU A 173 14.08 1.66 5.20
N MET A 174 14.22 1.20 6.44
CA MET A 174 13.08 0.84 7.28
C MET A 174 13.14 1.55 8.63
N PHE A 175 11.96 1.94 9.12
CA PHE A 175 11.83 2.78 10.30
C PHE A 175 10.64 2.38 11.16
N LYS A 176 10.79 2.52 12.46
CA LYS A 176 9.70 2.53 13.45
C LYS A 176 9.31 3.97 13.75
N PHE A 177 8.07 4.17 14.19
CA PHE A 177 7.59 5.49 14.62
C PHE A 177 7.77 5.68 16.13
N THR A 178 8.11 6.90 16.55
CA THR A 178 7.91 7.39 17.92
C THR A 178 6.56 8.08 18.08
N ASP A 179 5.91 8.45 16.97
CA ASP A 179 4.56 9.01 16.97
C ASP A 179 3.51 7.94 17.34
N PRO A 180 2.75 8.11 18.43
CA PRO A 180 1.74 7.13 18.88
C PRO A 180 0.59 6.93 17.89
N ARG A 181 0.41 7.83 16.91
CA ARG A 181 -0.55 7.64 15.81
C ARG A 181 -0.19 6.43 14.96
N TYR A 182 1.11 6.19 14.72
CA TYR A 182 1.62 5.18 13.78
C TYR A 182 2.48 4.08 14.42
N GLN A 183 2.76 4.16 15.73
CA GLN A 183 3.47 3.10 16.46
C GLN A 183 2.77 1.74 16.38
N ALA A 184 1.45 1.71 16.57
CA ALA A 184 0.68 0.48 16.57
C ALA A 184 -0.06 0.32 15.24
N TYR A 185 0.17 -0.82 14.57
CA TYR A 185 -0.57 -1.21 13.39
C TYR A 185 -1.81 -2.03 13.77
N HIS A 186 -2.93 -1.68 13.14
CA HIS A 186 -4.17 -2.46 13.23
C HIS A 186 -4.84 -2.50 11.85
N ALA A 187 -4.96 -3.69 11.25
CA ALA A 187 -5.40 -3.88 9.86
C ALA A 187 -6.72 -3.18 9.47
N PHE A 188 -7.62 -2.96 10.43
CA PHE A 188 -8.93 -2.30 10.20
C PHE A 188 -9.03 -0.83 10.65
N LYS A 189 -8.05 -0.29 11.38
CA LYS A 189 -8.15 1.03 12.02
C LYS A 189 -6.94 1.92 11.76
N LYS A 190 -5.77 1.48 12.20
CA LYS A 190 -4.46 2.14 12.03
C LYS A 190 -3.65 1.34 11.01
N ASN A 191 -4.09 1.35 9.76
CA ASN A 191 -3.51 0.54 8.68
C ASN A 191 -2.78 1.42 7.65
N CYS A 192 -2.32 0.82 6.56
CA CYS A 192 -1.71 1.52 5.43
C CYS A 192 -2.57 2.67 4.87
N VAL A 193 -3.88 2.45 4.73
CA VAL A 193 -4.82 3.48 4.27
C VAL A 193 -4.90 4.66 5.23
N PHE A 194 -4.87 4.40 6.54
CA PHE A 194 -4.89 5.47 7.54
C PHE A 194 -3.70 6.41 7.38
N TRP A 195 -2.47 5.87 7.28
CA TRP A 195 -1.26 6.68 7.11
C TRP A 195 -1.26 7.42 5.77
N VAL A 196 -1.53 6.70 4.66
CA VAL A 196 -1.58 7.30 3.32
C VAL A 196 -2.59 8.44 3.27
N ASN A 197 -3.80 8.23 3.80
CA ASN A 197 -4.82 9.26 3.75
C ASN A 197 -4.53 10.44 4.70
N ASP A 198 -3.82 10.25 5.80
CA ASP A 198 -3.38 11.36 6.65
C ASP A 198 -2.41 12.27 5.88
N VAL A 199 -1.49 11.67 5.11
CA VAL A 199 -0.61 12.40 4.19
C VAL A 199 -1.42 13.11 3.10
N LEU A 200 -2.37 12.44 2.44
CA LEU A 200 -3.17 13.10 1.39
C LEU A 200 -4.05 14.24 1.93
N VAL A 201 -4.64 14.08 3.11
CA VAL A 201 -5.46 15.12 3.75
C VAL A 201 -4.61 16.36 4.09
N SER A 202 -3.34 16.18 4.48
CA SER A 202 -2.43 17.30 4.76
C SER A 202 -2.23 18.24 3.57
N ILE A 203 -2.50 17.75 2.35
CA ILE A 203 -2.40 18.50 1.09
C ILE A 203 -3.76 18.79 0.44
N GLY A 204 -4.85 18.63 1.20
CA GLY A 204 -6.21 18.93 0.75
C GLY A 204 -6.84 17.83 -0.11
N LEU A 205 -6.29 16.62 -0.15
CA LEU A 205 -6.80 15.50 -0.93
C LEU A 205 -7.41 14.44 0.00
N ASP A 206 -8.69 14.60 0.42
CA ASP A 206 -9.36 13.59 1.25
C ASP A 206 -10.14 12.56 0.43
N MET A 207 -9.60 11.37 0.30
CA MET A 207 -10.23 10.26 -0.42
C MET A 207 -11.26 9.48 0.43
N ARG A 208 -11.45 9.83 1.71
CA ARG A 208 -12.33 9.06 2.61
C ARG A 208 -13.81 9.30 2.36
N ASN A 209 -14.17 10.45 1.82
CA ASN A 209 -15.56 10.88 1.64
C ASN A 209 -16.37 10.69 2.94
N GLY A 210 -15.88 11.26 4.05
CA GLY A 210 -16.53 11.22 5.36
C GLY A 210 -16.39 9.92 6.16
N LYS A 211 -15.69 8.90 5.66
CA LYS A 211 -15.50 7.63 6.37
C LYS A 211 -14.35 7.71 7.38
N THR A 212 -14.58 7.21 8.59
CA THR A 212 -13.55 7.14 9.64
C THR A 212 -12.50 6.05 9.37
N TYR A 213 -12.90 4.93 8.76
CA TYR A 213 -12.00 3.81 8.46
C TYR A 213 -12.21 3.32 7.04
N MET A 214 -11.12 2.92 6.39
CA MET A 214 -11.15 2.34 5.06
C MET A 214 -10.19 1.17 4.93
N LEU A 215 -10.63 0.19 4.16
CA LEU A 215 -9.79 -0.89 3.65
C LEU A 215 -9.20 -0.50 2.29
N PRO A 216 -8.05 -1.06 1.90
CA PRO A 216 -7.41 -0.77 0.61
C PRO A 216 -8.36 -0.91 -0.58
N GLY A 217 -9.21 -1.94 -0.60
CA GLY A 217 -10.20 -2.10 -1.68
C GLY A 217 -11.28 -1.01 -1.74
N GLN A 218 -11.65 -0.42 -0.60
CA GLN A 218 -12.54 0.74 -0.58
C GLN A 218 -11.82 2.00 -1.06
N TYR A 219 -10.52 2.10 -0.80
CA TYR A 219 -9.66 3.21 -1.20
C TYR A 219 -9.45 3.21 -2.72
N GLN A 220 -9.12 2.04 -3.27
CA GLN A 220 -9.07 1.80 -4.71
C GLN A 220 -10.38 2.20 -5.39
N TRP A 221 -11.52 1.83 -4.80
CA TRP A 221 -12.82 2.16 -5.38
C TRP A 221 -13.05 3.67 -5.44
N ALA A 222 -12.67 4.42 -4.40
CA ALA A 222 -12.77 5.87 -4.42
C ALA A 222 -11.87 6.49 -5.51
N MET A 223 -10.66 5.98 -5.70
CA MET A 223 -9.74 6.46 -6.75
C MET A 223 -10.24 6.12 -8.17
N ASP A 224 -10.78 4.92 -8.35
CA ASP A 224 -11.40 4.52 -9.62
C ASP A 224 -12.60 5.41 -9.96
N ASP A 225 -13.42 5.74 -8.96
CA ASP A 225 -14.59 6.59 -9.10
C ASP A 225 -14.20 8.02 -9.51
N GLU A 226 -13.18 8.61 -8.86
CA GLU A 226 -12.60 9.90 -9.25
C GLU A 226 -12.05 9.89 -10.67
N TYR A 227 -11.22 8.91 -11.02
CA TYR A 227 -10.64 8.78 -12.36
C TYR A 227 -11.72 8.62 -13.44
N ASN A 228 -12.72 7.76 -13.20
CA ASN A 228 -13.76 7.47 -14.20
C ASN A 228 -14.74 8.64 -14.40
N ARG A 229 -14.90 9.53 -13.41
CA ARG A 229 -15.67 10.78 -13.57
C ARG A 229 -14.93 11.83 -14.41
N GLY A 230 -13.65 11.61 -14.70
CA GLY A 230 -12.79 12.61 -15.32
C GLY A 230 -12.57 13.81 -14.41
N SER A 231 -12.51 13.60 -13.09
CA SER A 231 -12.16 14.67 -12.17
C SER A 231 -10.69 15.06 -12.34
N ASN A 232 -10.36 16.32 -12.05
CA ASN A 232 -8.97 16.79 -12.10
C ASN A 232 -8.12 16.29 -10.91
N LEU A 233 -8.71 15.47 -10.03
CA LEU A 233 -8.04 14.98 -8.83
C LEU A 233 -7.13 13.79 -9.15
N VAL A 234 -7.67 12.76 -9.80
CA VAL A 234 -6.91 11.59 -10.25
C VAL A 234 -6.68 11.70 -11.75
N THR A 235 -5.51 12.19 -12.14
CA THR A 235 -5.20 12.55 -13.53
C THR A 235 -4.75 11.36 -14.37
N LYS A 236 -4.26 10.30 -13.72
CA LYS A 236 -3.68 9.13 -14.39
C LYS A 236 -3.99 7.83 -13.67
N LYS A 237 -4.15 6.76 -14.44
CA LYS A 237 -4.22 5.39 -13.92
C LYS A 237 -3.34 4.45 -14.73
N THR A 238 -2.49 3.70 -14.05
CA THR A 238 -1.61 2.67 -14.63
C THR A 238 -1.82 1.35 -13.90
N ILE A 239 -1.75 0.22 -14.62
CA ILE A 239 -1.88 -1.11 -14.04
C ILE A 239 -0.65 -1.94 -14.40
N TYR A 240 0.08 -2.43 -13.39
CA TYR A 240 1.18 -3.36 -13.58
C TYR A 240 0.70 -4.77 -13.19
N GLN A 241 0.66 -5.69 -14.14
CA GLN A 241 0.28 -7.10 -13.91
C GLN A 241 1.51 -8.00 -13.96
N PRO A 242 1.67 -9.00 -13.08
CA PRO A 242 2.79 -9.95 -13.14
C PRO A 242 2.84 -10.65 -14.51
N LYS A 243 4.05 -10.83 -15.05
CA LYS A 243 4.25 -11.70 -16.22
C LYS A 243 3.79 -13.13 -15.87
N ILE A 244 2.87 -13.67 -16.67
CA ILE A 244 2.39 -15.06 -16.60
C ILE A 244 3.52 -15.98 -17.09
#